data_AF-A0A2D6GEB5-F1
#
_entry.id   AF-A0A2D6GEB5-F1
#
_cell.length_a   1.000
_cell.length_b   1.000
_cell.length_c   1.000
_cell.angle_alpha   90.00
_cell.angle_beta   90.00
_cell.angle_gamma   90.00
#
_symmetry.space_group_name_H-M   'P 1'
#
loop_
_entity.id
_entity.type
_entity.pdbx_description
1 polymer ?
#
loop_
_entity_poly.entity_id
_entity_poly.type
_entity_poly.pdbx_seq_one_letter_code
_entity_poly.pdbx_strand_id
1 'polypeptide(L)'
;MAREYRANERIRLPEVRLVDEESEQLGVMPTRQALGIAEERGYDLVEVAPAANPPVCRLMDFGKFKYEATRKEREARKARKSKVTNELREVRMKTRIGLHDREAKTRLVLRLLGQGSKVKVSVMFRGREVEHPEVGMVLLKAVADQLVDKATLESPPRFESRRSLSMIVSPVAETAAHTEKETEKAAPEPVQAEKAEPEQVEPEKVLDRAEA
;
A
#
# COMPACT_ATOMS: atom_id res chain seq x y z
N MET A 1 -12.46 13.93 2.31
CA MET A 1 -12.83 15.26 2.83
C MET A 1 -13.53 15.00 4.15
N ALA A 2 -13.19 15.73 5.21
CA ALA A 2 -13.91 15.59 6.48
C ALA A 2 -15.39 15.90 6.25
N ARG A 3 -16.29 15.09 6.81
CA ARG A 3 -17.72 15.32 6.68
C ARG A 3 -18.10 16.47 7.62
N GLU A 4 -18.43 17.63 7.06
CA GLU A 4 -18.84 18.78 7.87
C GLU A 4 -20.29 18.60 8.32
N TYR A 5 -20.46 18.42 9.63
CA TYR A 5 -21.77 18.28 10.27
C TYR A 5 -22.26 19.65 10.73
N ARG A 6 -23.54 19.94 10.50
CA ARG A 6 -24.21 21.12 11.07
C ARG A 6 -24.78 20.76 12.44
N ALA A 7 -24.78 21.73 13.35
CA ALA A 7 -25.36 21.59 14.67
C ALA A 7 -26.03 22.91 15.11
N ASN A 8 -27.05 22.79 15.94
CA ASN A 8 -27.81 23.89 16.55
C ASN A 8 -28.24 24.93 15.49
N GLU A 9 -27.98 26.22 15.70
CA GLU A 9 -28.33 27.34 14.79
C GLU A 9 -27.80 27.20 13.35
N ARG A 10 -26.85 26.30 13.08
CA ARG A 10 -26.36 26.03 11.71
C ARG A 10 -27.40 25.28 10.87
N ILE A 11 -28.40 24.67 11.50
CA ILE A 11 -29.50 23.96 10.84
C ILE A 11 -30.56 25.00 10.43
N ARG A 12 -30.59 25.36 9.15
CA ARG A 12 -31.47 26.40 8.58
C ARG A 12 -32.75 25.86 7.93
N LEU A 13 -33.01 24.56 8.05
CA LEU A 13 -34.20 23.92 7.48
C LEU A 13 -35.40 24.09 8.43
N PRO A 14 -36.65 24.17 7.92
CA PRO A 14 -37.82 24.45 8.76
C PRO A 14 -38.27 23.25 9.58
N GLU A 15 -38.10 22.04 9.05
CA GLU A 15 -38.52 20.77 9.63
C GLU A 15 -37.36 19.78 9.69
N VAL A 16 -37.32 18.98 10.74
CA VAL A 16 -36.33 17.93 10.98
C VAL A 16 -37.01 16.66 11.48
N ARG A 17 -36.46 15.49 11.14
CA ARG A 17 -36.77 14.25 11.86
C ARG A 17 -35.85 14.16 13.07
N LEU A 18 -36.42 14.24 14.28
CA LEU A 18 -35.65 14.18 15.53
C LEU A 18 -35.46 12.73 16.00
N VAL A 19 -34.27 12.47 16.51
CA VAL A 19 -33.87 11.20 17.12
C VAL A 19 -33.20 11.51 18.46
N ASP A 20 -33.58 10.79 19.51
CA ASP A 20 -33.06 10.98 20.87
C ASP A 20 -31.64 10.42 21.04
N GLU A 21 -31.02 10.74 22.18
CA GLU A 21 -29.74 10.19 22.62
C GLU A 21 -29.76 8.64 22.69
N GLU A 22 -30.87 8.04 23.16
CA GLU A 22 -31.09 6.59 23.17
C GLU A 22 -31.42 6.00 21.78
N SER A 23 -31.44 6.85 20.74
CA SER A 23 -31.80 6.52 19.35
C SER A 23 -33.29 6.24 19.10
N GLU A 24 -34.19 6.55 20.03
CA GLU A 24 -35.64 6.57 19.78
C GLU A 24 -36.02 7.67 18.76
N GLN A 25 -37.10 7.48 18.00
CA GLN A 25 -37.55 8.41 16.96
C GLN A 25 -38.71 9.27 17.46
N LEU A 26 -38.42 10.50 17.89
CA LEU A 26 -39.43 11.49 18.30
C LEU A 26 -40.28 12.05 17.14
N GLY A 27 -40.08 11.55 15.91
CA GLY A 27 -40.90 11.89 14.74
C GLY A 27 -40.36 13.07 13.93
N VAL A 28 -41.25 13.73 13.19
CA VAL A 28 -40.96 14.93 12.40
C VAL A 28 -41.54 16.14 13.12
N MET A 29 -40.74 17.19 13.30
CA MET A 29 -41.10 18.39 14.04
C MET A 29 -40.38 19.63 13.49
N PRO A 30 -40.89 20.86 13.73
CA PRO A 30 -40.20 22.08 13.35
C PRO A 30 -38.87 22.23 14.10
N THR A 31 -37.84 22.73 13.44
CA THR A 31 -36.47 22.83 13.97
C THR A 31 -36.39 23.62 15.28
N ARG A 32 -37.26 24.63 15.48
CA ARG A 32 -37.36 25.37 16.75
C ARG A 32 -37.75 24.49 17.95
N GLN A 33 -38.63 23.52 17.73
CA GLN A 33 -39.04 22.58 18.79
C GLN A 33 -37.92 21.57 19.07
N ALA A 34 -37.24 21.09 18.02
CA ALA A 34 -36.08 20.22 18.18
C ALA A 34 -34.89 20.90 18.90
N LEU A 35 -34.69 22.21 18.70
CA LEU A 35 -33.73 23.01 19.45
C LEU A 35 -34.14 23.17 20.92
N GLY A 36 -35.41 23.46 21.21
CA GLY A 36 -35.91 23.54 22.58
C GLY A 36 -35.70 22.24 23.37
N ILE A 37 -36.02 21.09 22.78
CA ILE A 37 -35.79 19.76 23.40
C ILE A 37 -34.28 19.51 23.63
N ALA A 38 -33.42 19.98 22.71
CA ALA A 38 -31.98 19.88 22.88
C ALA A 38 -31.46 20.72 24.05
N GLU A 39 -31.93 21.98 24.17
CA GLU A 39 -31.62 22.89 25.27
C GLU A 39 -32.15 22.39 26.62
N GLU A 40 -33.38 21.90 26.67
CA GLU A 40 -34.01 21.31 27.87
C GLU A 40 -33.24 20.10 28.42
N ARG A 41 -32.62 19.29 27.54
CA ARG A 41 -31.80 18.12 27.92
C ARG A 41 -30.30 18.42 28.06
N GLY A 42 -29.83 19.60 27.63
CA GLY A 42 -28.42 19.96 27.62
C GLY A 42 -27.57 19.25 26.55
N TYR A 43 -28.16 18.89 25.40
CA TYR A 43 -27.48 18.27 24.26
C TYR A 43 -27.43 19.20 23.04
N ASP A 44 -26.52 18.94 22.08
CA ASP A 44 -26.55 19.60 20.77
C ASP A 44 -27.51 18.87 19.82
N LEU A 45 -28.23 19.64 19.00
CA LEU A 45 -29.01 19.12 17.87
C LEU A 45 -28.08 18.96 16.66
N VAL A 46 -27.65 17.73 16.34
CA VAL A 46 -26.65 17.48 15.27
C VAL A 46 -27.29 16.86 14.02
N GLU A 47 -27.08 17.47 12.84
CA GLU A 47 -27.54 16.98 11.54
C GLU A 47 -26.69 15.78 11.06
N VAL A 48 -27.18 14.55 11.26
CA VAL A 48 -26.46 13.31 10.93
C VAL A 48 -26.70 12.81 9.50
N ALA A 49 -27.87 13.11 8.92
CA ALA A 49 -28.24 12.71 7.57
C ALA A 49 -28.93 13.85 6.79
N PRO A 50 -28.15 14.76 6.17
CA PRO A 50 -28.66 15.87 5.34
C PRO A 50 -29.28 15.43 4.00
N ALA A 51 -29.18 14.15 3.65
CA ALA A 51 -29.69 13.58 2.40
C ALA A 51 -31.08 12.92 2.54
N ALA A 52 -31.68 12.97 3.73
CA ALA A 52 -33.04 12.53 3.96
C ALA A 52 -34.03 13.70 3.81
N ASN A 53 -35.26 13.41 3.40
CA ASN A 53 -36.37 14.36 3.38
C ASN A 53 -37.46 13.87 4.36
N PRO A 54 -37.77 14.60 5.45
CA PRO A 54 -36.96 15.65 6.07
C PRO A 54 -35.59 15.11 6.57
N PRO A 55 -34.60 16.00 6.80
CA PRO A 55 -33.27 15.64 7.28
C PRO A 55 -33.34 14.98 8.66
N VAL A 56 -32.41 14.07 8.96
CA VAL A 56 -32.34 13.44 10.30
C VAL A 56 -31.34 14.19 11.17
N CYS A 57 -31.84 14.71 12.30
CA CYS A 57 -31.07 15.31 13.37
C CYS A 57 -31.15 14.40 14.61
N ARG A 58 -30.07 14.36 15.40
CA ARG A 58 -30.02 13.59 16.64
C ARG A 58 -29.44 14.42 17.78
N LEU A 59 -29.99 14.25 18.99
CA LEU A 59 -29.47 14.82 20.23
C LEU A 59 -28.16 14.11 20.64
N MET A 60 -27.06 14.86 20.78
CA MET A 60 -25.77 14.37 21.27
C MET A 60 -24.82 15.51 21.66
N ASP A 61 -23.72 15.20 22.35
CA ASP A 61 -22.57 16.11 22.47
C ASP A 61 -21.82 16.21 21.13
N PHE A 62 -21.82 17.40 20.50
CA PHE A 62 -21.13 17.66 19.24
C PHE A 62 -19.60 17.56 19.33
N GLY A 63 -19.02 17.92 20.47
CA GLY A 63 -17.57 17.85 20.74
C GLY A 63 -17.08 16.40 20.77
N LYS A 64 -17.74 15.56 21.57
CA LYS A 64 -17.49 14.11 21.65
C LYS A 64 -17.72 13.44 20.30
N PHE A 65 -18.84 13.73 19.63
CA PHE A 65 -19.14 13.17 18.31
C PHE A 65 -18.07 13.55 17.27
N LYS A 66 -17.61 14.80 17.26
CA LYS A 66 -16.53 15.27 16.37
C LYS A 66 -15.19 14.56 16.65
N TYR A 67 -14.87 14.29 17.92
CA TYR A 67 -13.69 13.49 18.27
C TYR A 67 -13.82 12.05 17.77
N GLU A 68 -14.93 11.37 18.04
CA GLU A 68 -15.17 9.99 17.61
C GLU A 68 -15.20 9.86 16.08
N ALA A 69 -15.88 10.78 15.38
CA ALA A 69 -15.94 10.80 13.92
C ALA A 69 -14.56 11.02 13.28
N THR A 70 -13.75 11.95 13.81
CA THR A 70 -12.38 12.20 13.28
C THR A 70 -11.41 11.08 13.65
N ARG A 71 -11.55 10.46 14.82
CA ARG A 71 -10.82 9.24 15.18
C ARG A 71 -11.15 8.09 14.22
N LYS A 72 -12.44 7.84 13.98
CA LYS A 72 -12.93 6.80 13.07
C LYS A 72 -12.53 7.05 11.61
N GLU A 73 -12.50 8.31 11.14
CA GLU A 73 -11.94 8.67 9.82
C GLU A 73 -10.43 8.41 9.77
N ARG A 74 -9.67 8.74 10.81
CA ARG A 74 -8.21 8.46 10.89
C ARG A 74 -7.93 6.96 10.90
N GLU A 75 -8.66 6.17 11.67
CA GLU A 75 -8.54 4.71 11.72
C GLU A 75 -8.94 4.07 10.37
N ALA A 76 -10.06 4.50 9.78
CA ALA A 76 -10.47 4.07 8.44
C ALA A 76 -9.44 4.48 7.36
N ARG A 77 -8.79 5.64 7.48
CA ARG A 77 -7.73 6.08 6.56
C ARG A 77 -6.45 5.26 6.72
N LYS A 78 -6.08 4.88 7.95
CA LYS A 78 -4.99 3.91 8.22
C LYS A 78 -5.30 2.55 7.61
N ALA A 79 -6.49 2.00 7.86
CA ALA A 79 -6.95 0.72 7.32
C ALA A 79 -7.11 0.73 5.78
N ARG A 80 -7.40 1.89 5.17
CA ARG A 80 -7.32 2.06 3.71
C ARG A 80 -5.87 2.10 3.22
N LYS A 81 -4.94 2.73 3.95
CA LYS A 81 -3.51 2.73 3.58
C LYS A 81 -2.89 1.32 3.61
N SER A 82 -3.29 0.47 4.57
CA SER A 82 -2.90 -0.96 4.60
C SER A 82 -3.74 -1.87 3.69
N LYS A 83 -4.68 -1.32 2.93
CA LYS A 83 -5.27 -1.98 1.75
C LYS A 83 -4.68 -1.46 0.43
N VAL A 84 -4.18 -0.22 0.41
CA VAL A 84 -3.38 0.37 -0.70
C VAL A 84 -2.04 -0.36 -0.88
N THR A 85 -1.48 -0.97 0.16
CA THR A 85 -0.34 -1.90 0.02
C THR A 85 -0.67 -3.11 -0.86
N ASN A 86 -1.94 -3.55 -0.89
CA ASN A 86 -2.39 -4.67 -1.73
C ASN A 86 -2.79 -4.23 -3.17
N GLU A 87 -2.47 -2.99 -3.58
CA GLU A 87 -2.68 -2.53 -4.96
C GLU A 87 -1.94 -3.42 -5.98
N LEU A 88 -2.55 -3.60 -7.15
CA LEU A 88 -1.97 -4.35 -8.26
C LEU A 88 -0.88 -3.52 -8.94
N ARG A 89 0.39 -3.85 -8.70
CA ARG A 89 1.56 -3.22 -9.32
C ARG A 89 1.90 -3.95 -10.63
N GLU A 90 2.03 -3.23 -11.73
CA GLU A 90 2.40 -3.83 -13.02
C GLU A 90 3.91 -3.71 -13.28
N VAL A 91 4.57 -4.82 -13.57
CA VAL A 91 5.98 -4.88 -14.00
C VAL A 91 6.02 -5.34 -15.46
N ARG A 92 6.36 -4.41 -16.37
CA ARG A 92 6.48 -4.68 -17.80
C ARG A 92 7.88 -5.14 -18.18
N MET A 93 7.96 -6.24 -18.91
CA MET A 93 9.18 -6.85 -19.47
C MET A 93 9.13 -6.84 -21.02
N LYS A 94 10.30 -7.00 -21.64
CA LYS A 94 10.44 -7.21 -23.09
C LYS A 94 10.68 -8.70 -23.38
N THR A 95 10.30 -9.14 -24.56
CA THR A 95 10.62 -10.46 -25.15
C THR A 95 12.14 -10.73 -25.14
N ARG A 96 12.92 -9.84 -25.77
CA ARG A 96 14.39 -9.89 -25.79
C ARG A 96 14.97 -9.08 -24.63
N ILE A 97 14.91 -9.65 -23.43
CA ILE A 97 15.53 -9.10 -22.21
C ILE A 97 16.83 -9.84 -21.92
N GLY A 98 17.90 -9.11 -21.61
CA GLY A 98 19.19 -9.72 -21.21
C GLY A 98 19.12 -10.28 -19.79
N LEU A 99 19.96 -11.27 -19.46
CA LEU A 99 19.96 -11.96 -18.16
C LEU A 99 19.98 -10.98 -16.97
N HIS A 100 20.87 -9.98 -17.00
CA HIS A 100 21.01 -8.98 -15.95
C HIS A 100 19.75 -8.08 -15.78
N ASP A 101 19.09 -7.66 -16.87
CA ASP A 101 17.83 -6.90 -16.78
C ASP A 101 16.70 -7.81 -16.28
N ARG A 102 16.64 -9.08 -16.71
CA ARG A 102 15.69 -10.08 -16.17
C ARG A 102 15.84 -10.19 -14.65
N GLU A 103 17.06 -10.35 -14.14
CA GLU A 103 17.36 -10.42 -12.70
C GLU A 103 17.07 -9.11 -11.96
N ALA A 104 17.28 -7.95 -12.59
CA ALA A 104 16.85 -6.65 -12.05
C ALA A 104 15.32 -6.56 -11.94
N LYS A 105 14.58 -7.07 -12.94
CA LYS A 105 13.11 -7.15 -12.90
C LYS A 105 12.61 -8.18 -11.88
N THR A 106 13.22 -9.36 -11.75
CA THR A 106 12.84 -10.35 -10.71
C THR A 106 13.06 -9.75 -9.31
N ARG A 107 14.19 -9.06 -9.07
CA ARG A 107 14.45 -8.34 -7.80
C ARG A 107 13.42 -7.22 -7.54
N LEU A 108 12.96 -6.52 -8.57
CA LEU A 108 11.87 -5.54 -8.45
C LEU A 108 10.53 -6.22 -8.07
N VAL A 109 10.19 -7.34 -8.70
CA VAL A 109 8.98 -8.13 -8.37
C VAL A 109 9.04 -8.61 -6.91
N LEU A 110 10.16 -9.19 -6.48
CA LEU A 110 10.40 -9.60 -5.09
C LEU A 110 10.24 -8.43 -4.09
N ARG A 111 10.76 -7.24 -4.41
CA ARG A 111 10.62 -6.04 -3.55
C ARG A 111 9.16 -5.58 -3.44
N LEU A 112 8.37 -5.70 -4.51
CA LEU A 112 6.94 -5.33 -4.51
C LEU A 112 6.09 -6.36 -3.75
N LEU A 113 6.38 -7.65 -3.90
CA LEU A 113 5.75 -8.72 -3.11
C LEU A 113 6.04 -8.56 -1.62
N GLY A 114 7.29 -8.24 -1.25
CA GLY A 114 7.69 -7.94 0.13
C GLY A 114 7.07 -6.68 0.75
N GLN A 115 6.35 -5.86 -0.05
CA GLN A 115 5.53 -4.74 0.40
C GLN A 115 4.03 -5.10 0.53
N GLY A 116 3.65 -6.36 0.30
CA GLY A 116 2.26 -6.83 0.30
C GLY A 116 1.52 -6.60 -1.04
N SER A 117 2.16 -5.98 -2.04
CA SER A 117 1.51 -5.71 -3.33
C SER A 117 1.36 -6.95 -4.18
N LYS A 118 0.18 -7.11 -4.78
CA LYS A 118 -0.01 -8.06 -5.88
C LYS A 118 0.78 -7.57 -7.08
N VAL A 119 1.53 -8.45 -7.75
CA VAL A 119 2.36 -8.07 -8.89
C VAL A 119 1.85 -8.73 -10.17
N LYS A 120 1.47 -7.91 -11.14
CA LYS A 120 1.16 -8.31 -12.50
C LYS A 120 2.42 -8.21 -13.35
N VAL A 121 3.01 -9.35 -13.70
CA VAL A 121 4.17 -9.40 -14.61
C VAL A 121 3.64 -9.52 -16.04
N SER A 122 4.06 -8.61 -16.92
CA SER A 122 3.50 -8.44 -18.27
C SER A 122 4.61 -8.39 -19.32
N VAL A 123 4.61 -9.32 -20.27
CA VAL A 123 5.56 -9.36 -21.40
C VAL A 123 4.88 -8.74 -22.62
N MET A 124 5.46 -7.66 -23.15
CA MET A 124 4.98 -7.00 -24.37
C MET A 124 5.74 -7.49 -25.60
N PHE A 125 5.03 -8.08 -26.56
CA PHE A 125 5.56 -8.50 -27.86
C PHE A 125 5.61 -7.31 -28.84
N ARG A 126 6.65 -7.25 -29.68
CA ARG A 126 6.81 -6.20 -30.71
C ARG A 126 6.85 -6.78 -32.12
N GLY A 127 6.08 -6.18 -33.03
CA GLY A 127 6.08 -6.57 -34.45
C GLY A 127 5.70 -8.03 -34.66
N ARG A 128 6.56 -8.77 -35.38
CA ARG A 128 6.38 -10.19 -35.72
C ARG A 128 6.50 -11.14 -34.51
N GLU A 129 7.01 -10.68 -33.37
CA GLU A 129 7.21 -11.53 -32.18
C GLU A 129 5.90 -12.05 -31.56
N VAL A 130 4.74 -11.53 -32.00
CA VAL A 130 3.41 -12.08 -31.69
C VAL A 130 3.25 -13.53 -32.21
N GLU A 131 3.99 -13.92 -33.24
CA GLU A 131 3.99 -15.29 -33.80
C GLU A 131 4.82 -16.28 -32.96
N HIS A 132 5.58 -15.80 -31.96
CA HIS A 132 6.38 -16.64 -31.05
C HIS A 132 5.95 -16.47 -29.58
N PRO A 133 4.70 -16.88 -29.22
CA PRO A 133 4.19 -16.80 -27.85
C PRO A 133 5.05 -17.60 -26.84
N GLU A 134 5.65 -18.69 -27.30
CA GLU A 134 6.48 -19.61 -26.52
C GLU A 134 7.64 -18.89 -25.80
N VAL A 135 8.30 -17.93 -26.46
CA VAL A 135 9.40 -17.16 -25.85
C VAL A 135 8.92 -16.36 -24.64
N GLY A 136 7.70 -15.81 -24.71
CA GLY A 136 7.07 -15.13 -23.57
C GLY A 136 6.65 -16.09 -22.46
N MET A 137 6.18 -17.29 -22.81
CA MET A 137 5.80 -18.33 -21.85
C MET A 137 7.02 -18.89 -21.10
N VAL A 138 8.12 -19.19 -21.80
CA VAL A 138 9.38 -19.65 -21.19
C VAL A 138 9.96 -18.55 -20.27
N LEU A 139 9.90 -17.29 -20.69
CA LEU A 139 10.35 -16.17 -19.84
C LEU A 139 9.51 -16.07 -18.55
N LEU A 140 8.18 -16.05 -18.66
CA LEU A 140 7.30 -15.96 -17.49
C LEU A 140 7.41 -17.18 -16.58
N LYS A 141 7.57 -18.39 -17.15
CA LYS A 141 7.82 -19.60 -16.35
C LYS A 141 9.14 -19.49 -15.59
N ALA A 142 10.24 -19.15 -16.24
CA ALA A 142 11.53 -18.99 -15.58
C ALA A 142 11.54 -17.89 -14.49
N VAL A 143 10.68 -16.85 -14.62
CA VAL A 143 10.46 -15.86 -13.57
C VAL A 143 9.56 -16.41 -12.44
N ALA A 144 8.53 -17.20 -12.76
CA ALA A 144 7.68 -17.85 -11.75
C ALA A 144 8.45 -18.89 -10.93
N ASP A 145 9.30 -19.69 -11.58
CA ASP A 145 10.19 -20.67 -10.95
C ASP A 145 11.15 -19.98 -9.94
N GLN A 146 11.59 -18.74 -10.21
CA GLN A 146 12.38 -17.89 -9.30
C GLN A 146 11.59 -17.20 -8.18
N LEU A 147 10.26 -17.36 -8.13
CA LEU A 147 9.37 -16.69 -7.19
C LEU A 147 8.60 -17.65 -6.26
N VAL A 148 8.66 -18.97 -6.50
CA VAL A 148 7.91 -20.00 -5.75
C VAL A 148 8.07 -19.85 -4.24
N ASP A 149 9.29 -19.63 -3.75
CA ASP A 149 9.62 -19.56 -2.32
C ASP A 149 8.93 -18.40 -1.57
N LYS A 150 8.40 -17.39 -2.29
CA LYS A 150 7.90 -16.13 -1.70
C LYS A 150 6.56 -15.68 -2.26
N ALA A 151 6.03 -16.36 -3.28
CA ALA A 151 4.89 -15.87 -4.05
C ALA A 151 3.96 -16.99 -4.53
N THR A 152 2.66 -16.80 -4.32
CA THR A 152 1.60 -17.67 -4.84
C THR A 152 1.14 -17.19 -6.22
N LEU A 153 1.00 -18.13 -7.16
CA LEU A 153 0.52 -17.84 -8.52
C LEU A 153 -1.01 -17.76 -8.53
N GLU A 154 -1.54 -16.53 -8.55
CA GLU A 154 -2.99 -16.26 -8.53
C GLU A 154 -3.63 -16.33 -9.93
N SER A 155 -2.87 -16.00 -10.97
CA SER A 155 -3.30 -16.21 -12.36
C SER A 155 -2.13 -16.70 -13.21
N PRO A 156 -2.25 -17.88 -13.86
CA PRO A 156 -1.22 -18.40 -14.75
C PRO A 156 -1.02 -17.49 -15.97
N PRO A 157 0.12 -17.62 -16.69
CA PRO A 157 0.38 -16.89 -17.92
C PRO A 157 -0.79 -16.97 -18.92
N ARG A 158 -1.45 -15.83 -19.15
CA ARG A 158 -2.61 -15.68 -20.04
C ARG A 158 -2.45 -14.46 -20.94
N PHE A 159 -2.95 -14.57 -22.17
CA PHE A 159 -3.01 -13.45 -23.09
C PHE A 159 -4.10 -12.49 -22.67
N GLU A 160 -3.72 -11.27 -22.31
CA GLU A 160 -4.64 -10.17 -22.00
C GLU A 160 -4.89 -9.31 -23.25
N SER A 161 -3.96 -9.32 -24.20
CA SER A 161 -4.12 -8.73 -25.52
C SER A 161 -3.27 -9.48 -26.54
N ARG A 162 -3.53 -9.29 -27.83
CA ARG A 162 -2.74 -9.84 -28.97
C ARG A 162 -1.25 -9.45 -28.93
N ARG A 163 -0.85 -8.51 -28.05
CA ARG A 163 0.55 -8.08 -27.84
C ARG A 163 1.01 -8.15 -26.37
N SER A 164 0.23 -8.73 -25.45
CA SER A 164 0.61 -8.87 -24.04
C SER A 164 0.20 -10.21 -23.44
N LEU A 165 1.21 -10.96 -22.98
CA LEU A 165 1.06 -12.13 -22.11
C LEU A 165 1.35 -11.68 -20.67
N SER A 166 0.46 -11.97 -19.73
CA SER A 166 0.62 -11.57 -18.32
C SER A 166 0.30 -12.69 -17.35
N MET A 167 0.93 -12.63 -16.17
CA MET A 167 0.61 -13.46 -15.00
C MET A 167 0.41 -12.57 -13.78
N ILE A 168 -0.39 -13.01 -12.82
CA ILE A 168 -0.60 -12.30 -11.54
C ILE A 168 -0.08 -13.18 -10.42
N VAL A 169 0.80 -12.59 -9.61
CA VAL A 169 1.46 -13.24 -8.48
C VAL A 169 1.14 -12.46 -7.21
N SER A 170 0.75 -13.15 -6.14
CA SER A 170 0.45 -12.60 -4.83
C SER A 170 1.50 -13.05 -3.80
N PRO A 171 1.84 -12.25 -2.79
CA PRO A 171 2.81 -12.66 -1.77
C PRO A 171 2.28 -13.82 -0.91
N VAL A 172 3.17 -14.69 -0.44
CA VAL A 172 2.84 -15.69 0.58
C VAL A 172 2.61 -14.96 1.92
N ALA A 173 1.45 -15.18 2.55
CA ALA A 173 0.98 -14.37 3.69
C ALA A 173 1.91 -14.38 4.92
N GLU A 174 2.77 -15.39 5.06
CA GLU A 174 3.62 -15.61 6.23
C GLU A 174 4.79 -14.60 6.35
N THR A 175 5.25 -14.01 5.25
CA THR A 175 6.44 -13.12 5.27
C THR A 175 6.15 -11.64 5.51
N ALA A 176 4.87 -11.24 5.60
CA ALA A 176 4.48 -9.85 5.88
C ALA A 176 4.93 -9.32 7.26
N ALA A 177 5.35 -10.20 8.18
CA ALA A 177 5.75 -9.87 9.55
C ALA A 177 7.25 -9.59 9.75
N HIS A 178 8.11 -9.85 8.75
CA HIS A 178 9.57 -9.81 8.93
C HIS A 178 10.26 -8.54 8.39
N THR A 179 9.70 -7.89 7.37
CA THR A 179 10.37 -6.78 6.65
C THR A 179 10.57 -5.51 7.48
N GLU A 180 9.85 -5.34 8.60
CA GLU A 180 9.97 -4.13 9.45
C GLU A 180 11.15 -4.16 10.43
N LYS A 181 11.89 -5.27 10.56
CA LYS A 181 12.95 -5.43 11.58
C LYS A 181 14.40 -5.26 11.10
N GLU A 182 14.67 -5.25 9.79
CA GLU A 182 16.04 -5.17 9.27
C GLU A 182 16.48 -3.76 8.85
N THR A 183 15.55 -2.80 8.74
CA THR A 183 15.84 -1.43 8.26
C THR A 183 16.42 -0.47 9.30
N GLU A 184 16.70 -0.92 10.54
CA GLU A 184 17.15 -0.06 11.66
C GLU A 184 18.64 -0.24 12.04
N LYS A 185 19.45 -0.91 11.19
CA LYS A 185 20.88 -1.20 11.49
C LYS A 185 21.92 -0.83 10.43
N ALA A 186 21.55 -0.08 9.40
CA ALA A 186 22.50 0.57 8.47
C ALA A 186 21.83 1.84 7.91
N ALA A 187 22.47 3.01 7.84
CA ALA A 187 23.84 3.45 8.12
C ALA A 187 23.79 4.96 8.54
N PRO A 188 24.86 5.80 8.57
CA PRO A 188 26.31 5.63 8.34
C PRO A 188 27.13 6.13 9.58
N GLU A 189 28.34 6.73 9.65
CA GLU A 189 29.51 7.14 8.83
C GLU A 189 30.67 7.49 9.85
N PRO A 190 31.84 8.10 9.55
CA PRO A 190 32.56 8.31 8.29
C PRO A 190 34.09 7.97 8.27
N VAL A 191 34.56 7.57 7.07
CA VAL A 191 35.81 7.96 6.35
C VAL A 191 37.10 8.41 7.10
N GLN A 192 38.20 7.66 6.88
CA GLN A 192 39.50 8.13 6.32
C GLN A 192 40.36 6.91 5.90
N ALA A 193 40.90 6.88 4.67
CA ALA A 193 42.29 7.20 4.26
C ALA A 193 43.35 6.22 4.85
N GLU A 194 44.29 5.64 4.09
CA GLU A 194 45.14 6.24 3.03
C GLU A 194 45.37 5.32 1.80
N LYS A 195 46.28 5.68 0.88
CA LYS A 195 46.62 4.98 -0.37
C LYS A 195 48.10 4.55 -0.38
N ALA A 196 48.45 3.40 -0.97
CA ALA A 196 49.54 3.24 -1.95
C ALA A 196 49.76 1.79 -2.40
N GLU A 197 49.89 1.62 -3.71
CA GLU A 197 50.55 0.51 -4.44
C GLU A 197 51.51 1.21 -5.45
N PRO A 198 52.47 0.51 -6.07
CA PRO A 198 53.41 -0.48 -5.53
C PRO A 198 54.86 -0.21 -6.01
N GLU A 199 55.88 -0.92 -5.49
CA GLU A 199 57.03 -1.31 -6.34
C GLU A 199 57.80 -2.53 -5.79
N GLN A 200 58.66 -3.10 -6.63
CA GLN A 200 59.51 -4.27 -6.36
C GLN A 200 60.94 -3.84 -5.95
N VAL A 201 61.79 -4.80 -5.54
CA VAL A 201 63.22 -4.97 -5.90
C VAL A 201 63.90 -5.94 -4.91
N GLU A 202 64.46 -7.03 -5.43
CA GLU A 202 65.49 -7.83 -4.73
C GLU A 202 66.86 -7.16 -4.91
N PRO A 203 67.84 -7.37 -4.00
CA PRO A 203 68.92 -8.26 -4.41
C PRO A 203 69.57 -9.09 -3.29
N GLU A 204 70.47 -9.99 -3.72
CA GLU A 204 71.19 -11.01 -2.96
C GLU A 204 72.12 -10.53 -1.82
N LYS A 205 72.33 -11.43 -0.85
CA LYS A 205 73.66 -11.95 -0.41
C LYS A 205 73.42 -13.30 0.30
N VAL A 206 73.85 -14.46 -0.20
CA VAL A 206 75.22 -14.96 -0.47
C VAL A 206 76.00 -15.26 0.82
N LEU A 207 76.09 -16.58 1.09
CA LEU A 207 77.07 -17.32 1.91
C LEU A 207 77.33 -16.92 3.37
N ASP A 208 77.08 -17.86 4.28
CA ASP A 208 78.21 -18.49 5.00
C ASP A 208 77.92 -20.00 5.25
N ARG A 209 78.85 -20.71 5.90
CA ARG A 209 79.12 -22.15 5.71
C ARG A 209 79.24 -22.92 7.04
N ALA A 210 78.44 -23.97 7.23
CA ALA A 210 78.64 -24.95 8.30
C ALA A 210 78.14 -26.37 7.94
N GLU A 211 79.05 -27.33 8.02
CA GLU A 211 78.89 -28.73 8.49
C GLU A 211 77.71 -29.61 7.98
N ALA A 212 77.99 -30.38 6.92
CA ALA A 212 77.77 -31.84 6.87
C ALA A 212 78.74 -32.48 5.84
#